data_AF-Q5BZ56-F1
#
_entry.id   AF-Q5BZ56-F1
#
_cell.length_a   1.000
_cell.length_b   1.000
_cell.length_c   1.000
_cell.angle_alpha   90.00
_cell.angle_beta   90.00
_cell.angle_gamma   90.00
#
_symmetry.space_group_name_H-M   'P 1'
#
loop_
_entity.id
_entity.type
_entity.pdbx_description
1 polymer ?
#
loop_
_entity_poly.entity_id
_entity_poly.type
_entity_poly.pdbx_seq_one_letter_code
_entity_poly.pdbx_strand_id
1 'polypeptide(L)'
;MSGTSDYDKLVLQLKYNGQLIVVDCLSCDNSISDLKGELFKITGVLPINQKILGLRTINNTPVSDFTTLSCLVLKPGMKLMLIGSTQEDILKVNNTEDTSDVVDDFEFKEEDTQLHSVPENIKKVTRRCEAYRPRKLSEFRDGKKLLVLDLDYTIFDHLTPAESAHQLARPYLMEFLTRAYVHY
;
A
#
# COMPACT_ATOMS: atom_id res chain seq x y z
N MET A 1 20.75 48.26 15.25
CA MET A 1 19.88 47.43 16.09
C MET A 1 18.45 47.75 15.72
N SER A 2 17.76 46.84 15.03
CA SER A 2 16.31 46.97 14.78
C SER A 2 15.74 45.59 14.42
N GLY A 3 15.17 44.97 15.45
CA GLY A 3 14.20 43.87 15.49
C GLY A 3 14.06 42.93 14.30
N THR A 4 14.66 41.75 14.40
CA THR A 4 14.17 40.53 13.76
C THR A 4 12.81 40.18 14.38
N SER A 5 11.74 40.34 13.62
CA SER A 5 10.36 40.02 13.99
C SER A 5 10.16 38.51 14.15
N ASP A 6 10.09 38.06 15.39
CA ASP A 6 9.97 36.65 15.82
C ASP A 6 8.51 36.14 15.84
N TYR A 7 7.59 36.76 15.07
CA TYR A 7 6.15 36.65 15.29
C TYR A 7 5.36 35.77 14.31
N ASP A 8 5.98 35.17 13.29
CA ASP A 8 5.26 34.34 12.29
C ASP A 8 5.90 32.97 12.03
N LYS A 9 6.62 32.41 13.02
CA LYS A 9 7.17 31.05 12.90
C LYS A 9 6.09 30.01 13.17
N LEU A 10 5.83 29.17 12.18
CA LEU A 10 4.88 28.08 12.23
C LEU A 10 5.59 26.80 12.64
N VAL A 11 5.09 26.15 13.70
CA VAL A 11 5.59 24.85 14.17
C VAL A 11 4.71 23.74 13.63
N LEU A 12 5.26 22.94 12.70
CA LEU A 12 4.59 21.78 12.09
C LEU A 12 5.17 20.49 12.67
N GLN A 13 4.30 19.60 13.14
CA GLN A 13 4.68 18.27 13.65
C GLN A 13 4.20 17.20 12.67
N LEU A 14 5.12 16.38 12.17
CA LEU A 14 4.86 15.31 11.21
C LEU A 14 5.39 13.98 11.73
N LYS A 15 4.74 12.87 11.40
CA LYS A 15 5.26 11.52 11.66
C LYS A 15 5.92 10.94 10.41
N TYR A 16 7.16 10.46 10.52
CA TYR A 16 7.92 9.79 9.46
C TYR A 16 8.60 8.54 10.02
N ASN A 17 8.44 7.37 9.38
CA ASN A 17 9.04 6.09 9.82
C ASN A 17 8.88 5.81 11.33
N GLY A 18 7.72 6.13 11.90
CA GLY A 18 7.45 5.93 13.32
C GLY A 18 7.93 7.06 14.24
N GLN A 19 8.83 7.94 13.78
CA GLN A 19 9.39 9.05 14.53
C GLN A 19 8.63 10.36 14.29
N LEU A 20 8.65 11.26 15.27
CA LEU A 20 8.03 12.57 15.18
C LEU A 20 9.08 13.61 14.80
N ILE A 21 8.81 14.35 13.71
CA ILE A 21 9.64 15.40 13.15
C ILE A 21 8.95 16.74 13.38
N VAL A 22 9.72 17.75 13.77
CA VAL A 22 9.25 19.11 13.98
C VAL A 22 9.93 20.04 12.98
N VAL A 23 9.15 20.86 12.30
CA VAL A 23 9.62 21.93 11.40
C VAL A 23 9.14 23.26 11.97
N ASP A 24 10.06 24.10 12.41
CA ASP A 24 9.80 25.37 13.12
C ASP A 24 10.43 26.61 12.43
N CYS A 25 11.01 26.41 11.26
CA CYS A 25 11.75 27.42 10.49
C CYS A 25 10.91 28.11 9.39
N LEU A 26 9.64 27.74 9.23
CA LEU A 26 8.77 28.23 8.16
C LEU A 26 7.75 29.25 8.68
N SER A 27 7.31 30.15 7.81
CA SER A 27 6.24 31.12 8.06
C SER A 27 5.01 30.84 7.19
N CYS A 28 3.91 31.55 7.48
CA CYS A 28 2.66 31.45 6.73
C CYS A 28 2.80 31.80 5.23
N ASP A 29 3.81 32.59 4.86
CA ASP A 29 4.09 33.02 3.50
C ASP A 29 4.86 31.98 2.68
N ASN A 30 5.46 30.98 3.36
CA ASN A 30 6.16 29.91 2.67
C ASN A 30 5.18 28.98 1.93
N SER A 31 5.71 28.31 0.92
CA SER A 31 5.00 27.36 0.08
C SER A 31 5.17 25.92 0.58
N ILE A 32 4.34 25.00 0.07
CA ILE A 32 4.53 23.56 0.25
C ILE A 32 5.89 23.10 -0.32
N SER A 33 6.38 23.74 -1.38
CA SER A 33 7.73 23.48 -1.90
C SER A 33 8.81 23.75 -0.86
N ASP A 34 8.69 24.85 -0.11
CA ASP A 34 9.64 25.19 0.96
C ASP A 34 9.57 24.17 2.10
N LEU A 35 8.35 23.75 2.47
CA LEU A 35 8.14 22.68 3.45
C LEU A 35 8.81 21.37 3.02
N LYS A 36 8.66 20.98 1.76
CA LYS A 36 9.33 19.78 1.22
C LYS A 36 10.85 19.92 1.24
N GLY A 37 11.37 21.12 1.00
CA GLY A 37 12.80 21.41 1.09
C GLY A 37 13.35 21.22 2.52
N GLU A 38 12.65 21.72 3.53
CA GLU A 38 13.03 21.52 4.93
C GLU A 38 12.91 20.06 5.35
N LEU A 39 11.85 19.36 4.93
CA LEU A 39 11.69 17.93 5.17
C LEU A 39 12.80 17.11 4.51
N PHE A 40 13.31 17.51 3.35
CA PHE A 40 14.45 16.85 2.71
C PHE A 40 15.72 16.98 3.56
N LYS A 41 15.99 18.15 4.15
CA LYS A 41 17.16 18.35 5.03
C LYS A 41 17.11 17.45 6.27
N ILE A 42 15.91 17.18 6.79
CA ILE A 42 15.72 16.35 7.99
C ILE A 42 15.70 14.86 7.66
N THR A 43 15.03 14.47 6.57
CA THR A 43 14.74 13.05 6.27
C THR A 43 15.60 12.44 5.18
N GLY A 44 16.28 13.24 4.35
CA GLY A 44 16.98 12.78 3.16
C GLY A 44 16.05 12.30 2.03
N VAL A 45 14.73 12.39 2.19
CA VAL A 45 13.75 12.03 1.15
C VAL A 45 13.61 13.17 0.16
N LEU A 46 13.90 12.96 -1.12
CA LEU A 46 13.78 14.00 -2.14
C LEU A 46 12.36 14.60 -2.20
N PRO A 47 12.19 15.92 -2.45
CA PRO A 47 10.87 16.57 -2.52
C PRO A 47 9.85 15.88 -3.45
N ILE A 48 10.32 15.30 -4.56
CA ILE A 48 9.48 14.56 -5.52
C ILE A 48 8.94 13.24 -4.95
N ASN A 49 9.67 12.64 -4.01
CA ASN A 49 9.33 11.38 -3.34
C ASN A 49 8.58 11.59 -2.01
N GLN A 50 8.33 12.84 -1.63
CA GLN A 50 7.63 13.17 -0.39
C GLN A 50 6.12 13.26 -0.62
N LYS A 51 5.37 12.37 0.02
CA LYS A 51 3.91 12.41 0.10
C LYS A 51 3.49 12.80 1.51
N ILE A 52 3.05 14.05 1.68
CA ILE A 52 2.58 14.58 2.96
C ILE A 52 1.06 14.35 3.06
N LEU A 53 0.64 13.54 4.02
CA LEU A 53 -0.76 13.25 4.32
C LEU A 53 -1.29 14.15 5.43
N GLY A 54 -2.60 14.42 5.37
CA GLY A 54 -3.31 15.22 6.37
C GLY A 54 -3.31 16.72 6.07
N LEU A 55 -2.70 17.17 4.97
CA LEU A 55 -2.81 18.55 4.51
C LEU A 55 -4.21 18.80 3.92
N ARG A 56 -4.85 19.87 4.38
CA ARG A 56 -6.15 20.32 3.87
C ARG A 56 -6.12 21.82 3.68
N THR A 57 -6.51 22.30 2.52
CA THR A 57 -6.70 23.74 2.29
C THR A 57 -8.02 24.22 2.90
N ILE A 58 -8.11 25.52 3.21
CA ILE A 58 -9.33 26.15 3.74
C ILE A 58 -10.52 25.94 2.80
N ASN A 59 -10.27 25.94 1.49
CA ASN A 59 -11.28 25.81 0.45
C ASN A 59 -11.49 24.35 -0.02
N ASN A 60 -10.87 23.37 0.65
CA ASN A 60 -10.93 21.95 0.29
C ASN A 60 -10.46 21.65 -1.16
N THR A 61 -9.64 22.54 -1.73
CA THR A 61 -8.95 22.33 -3.00
C THR A 61 -7.72 21.43 -2.82
N PRO A 62 -7.29 20.71 -3.88
CA PRO A 62 -6.06 19.94 -3.84
C PRO A 62 -4.87 20.82 -3.47
N VAL A 63 -4.00 20.31 -2.60
CA VAL A 63 -2.75 20.97 -2.20
C VAL A 63 -1.74 20.79 -3.32
N SER A 64 -1.20 21.89 -3.83
CA SER A 64 -0.12 21.91 -4.82
C SER A 64 1.16 22.46 -4.21
N ASP A 65 2.30 22.26 -4.87
CA ASP A 65 3.61 22.75 -4.39
C ASP A 65 3.67 24.28 -4.30
N PHE A 66 2.82 24.98 -5.06
CA PHE A 66 2.67 26.44 -5.04
C PHE A 66 1.70 26.94 -3.97
N THR A 67 0.99 26.05 -3.28
CA THR A 67 0.05 26.44 -2.22
C THR A 67 0.84 26.98 -1.03
N THR A 68 0.46 28.15 -0.52
CA THR A 68 1.07 28.74 0.67
C THR A 68 0.58 28.05 1.94
N LEU A 69 1.40 28.04 2.98
CA LEU A 69 1.06 27.44 4.28
C LEU A 69 -0.11 28.17 4.94
N SER A 70 -0.28 29.47 4.68
CA SER A 70 -1.45 30.27 5.09
C SER A 70 -2.79 29.73 4.59
N CYS A 71 -2.80 29.03 3.45
CA CYS A 71 -4.02 28.46 2.88
C CYS A 71 -4.41 27.11 3.52
N LEU A 72 -3.60 26.58 4.45
CA LEU A 72 -3.84 25.31 5.10
C LEU A 72 -4.65 25.46 6.38
N VAL A 73 -5.49 24.45 6.67
CA VAL A 73 -6.23 24.35 7.93
C VAL A 73 -5.32 23.68 8.96
N LEU A 74 -4.50 24.48 9.65
CA LEU A 74 -3.59 24.00 10.68
C LEU A 74 -4.25 24.10 12.06
N LYS A 75 -4.78 22.97 12.56
CA LYS A 75 -5.35 22.88 13.92
C LYS A 75 -4.32 22.34 14.91
N PRO A 76 -4.31 22.82 16.17
CA PRO A 76 -3.52 22.22 17.24
C PRO A 76 -3.85 20.73 17.37
N GLY A 77 -2.84 19.85 17.30
CA GLY A 77 -3.01 18.39 17.37
C GLY A 77 -3.33 17.68 16.05
N MET A 78 -3.22 18.36 14.90
CA MET A 78 -3.35 17.72 13.59
C MET A 78 -2.23 16.70 13.37
N LYS A 79 -2.60 15.46 13.02
CA LYS A 79 -1.66 14.39 12.71
C LYS A 79 -1.23 14.45 11.24
N LEU A 80 -0.13 15.14 10.97
CA LEU A 80 0.52 15.09 9.67
C LEU A 80 1.43 13.86 9.58
N MET A 81 1.51 13.26 8.40
CA MET A 81 2.38 12.11 8.15
C MET A 81 3.13 12.32 6.85
N LEU A 82 4.44 12.12 6.89
CA LEU A 82 5.27 12.06 5.69
C LEU A 82 5.43 10.59 5.30
N ILE A 83 5.22 10.30 4.03
CA ILE A 83 5.56 9.02 3.40
C ILE A 83 6.58 9.33 2.31
N GLY A 84 7.68 8.58 2.30
CA GLY A 84 8.68 8.66 1.24
C GLY A 84 9.93 7.87 1.59
N SER A 85 10.68 7.48 0.57
CA SER A 85 11.91 6.69 0.73
C SER A 85 13.12 7.53 0.34
N THR A 86 14.24 7.32 1.02
CA THR A 86 15.51 7.96 0.65
C THR A 86 16.02 7.40 -0.68
N GLN A 87 16.91 8.13 -1.36
CA GLN A 87 17.55 7.61 -2.58
C GLN A 87 18.32 6.32 -2.31
N GLU A 88 19.00 6.22 -1.17
CA GLU A 88 19.76 5.03 -0.80
C GLU A 88 18.86 3.81 -0.62
N ASP A 89 17.70 3.97 0.01
CA ASP A 89 16.76 2.86 0.22
C ASP A 89 16.12 2.41 -1.11
N ILE A 90 15.81 3.36 -2.00
CA ILE A 90 15.31 3.04 -3.35
C ILE A 90 16.37 2.28 -4.14
N LEU A 91 17.64 2.70 -4.08
CA LEU A 91 18.74 2.02 -4.76
C LEU A 91 19.02 0.64 -4.16
N LYS A 92 18.94 0.47 -2.83
CA LYS A 92 19.10 -0.84 -2.19
C LYS A 92 18.03 -1.83 -2.66
N VAL A 93 16.77 -1.41 -2.71
CA VAL A 93 15.65 -2.24 -3.20
C VAL A 93 15.77 -2.55 -4.69
N ASN A 94 16.21 -1.59 -5.50
CA ASN A 94 16.38 -1.82 -6.95
C ASN A 94 17.64 -2.64 -7.29
N ASN A 95 18.66 -2.64 -6.41
CA ASN A 95 19.91 -3.38 -6.60
C ASN A 95 19.91 -4.76 -5.96
N THR A 96 18.98 -5.04 -5.03
CA THR A 96 18.59 -6.43 -4.79
C THR A 96 18.01 -6.93 -6.09
N GLU A 97 18.73 -7.84 -6.76
CA GLU A 97 18.13 -8.73 -7.75
C GLU A 97 16.81 -9.22 -7.14
N ASP A 98 15.74 -9.28 -7.95
CA ASP A 98 14.51 -9.97 -7.59
C ASP A 98 14.87 -11.43 -7.29
N THR A 99 15.35 -11.69 -6.07
CA THR A 99 15.28 -12.99 -5.44
C THR A 99 13.81 -13.16 -5.16
N SER A 100 13.11 -13.51 -6.23
CA SER A 100 11.89 -14.28 -6.24
C SER A 100 12.24 -15.61 -5.59
N ASP A 101 12.52 -15.56 -4.29
CA ASP A 101 12.32 -16.68 -3.41
C ASP A 101 10.82 -16.91 -3.51
N VAL A 102 10.44 -17.77 -4.46
CA VAL A 102 9.14 -18.38 -4.53
C VAL A 102 9.00 -19.09 -3.19
N VAL A 103 8.40 -18.39 -2.23
CA VAL A 103 8.07 -18.94 -0.93
C VAL A 103 7.05 -20.04 -1.24
N ASP A 104 7.42 -21.27 -0.92
CA ASP A 104 6.51 -22.40 -1.04
C ASP A 104 5.46 -22.29 0.07
N ASP A 105 4.36 -21.60 -0.22
CA ASP A 105 3.21 -21.47 0.69
C ASP A 105 2.52 -22.83 0.99
N PHE A 106 3.00 -23.95 0.42
CA PHE A 106 2.55 -25.30 0.72
C PHE A 106 3.41 -26.06 1.75
N GLU A 107 4.47 -25.47 2.31
CA GLU A 107 5.17 -26.04 3.46
C GLU A 107 4.34 -25.88 4.75
N PHE A 108 3.34 -26.75 4.92
CA PHE A 108 2.57 -26.82 6.15
C PHE A 108 3.42 -27.41 7.29
N LYS A 109 3.53 -26.68 8.39
CA LYS A 109 4.12 -27.18 9.65
C LYS A 109 3.01 -27.83 10.50
N GLU A 110 3.38 -28.73 11.40
CA GLU A 110 2.40 -29.37 12.32
C GLU A 110 1.58 -28.34 13.13
N GLU A 111 2.18 -27.17 13.41
CA GLU A 111 1.55 -26.03 14.08
C GLU A 111 0.38 -25.44 13.27
N ASP A 112 0.43 -25.45 11.93
CA ASP A 112 -0.64 -24.93 11.07
C ASP A 112 -1.90 -25.78 11.12
N THR A 113 -1.74 -27.09 11.36
CA THR A 113 -2.86 -28.05 11.48
C THR A 113 -3.67 -27.79 12.75
N GLN A 114 -3.01 -27.29 13.81
CA GLN A 114 -3.66 -26.96 15.08
C GLN A 114 -4.59 -25.74 14.94
N LEU A 115 -4.26 -24.79 14.05
CA LEU A 115 -5.04 -23.56 13.82
C LEU A 115 -6.45 -23.81 13.30
N HIS A 116 -6.70 -24.89 12.56
CA HIS A 116 -8.05 -25.23 12.07
C HIS A 116 -9.06 -25.44 13.20
N SER A 117 -8.60 -26.01 14.33
CA SER A 117 -9.46 -26.34 15.47
C SER A 117 -9.67 -25.16 16.44
N VAL A 118 -9.00 -24.03 16.20
CA VAL A 118 -9.07 -22.86 17.07
C VAL A 118 -10.46 -22.23 17.00
N PRO A 119 -11.17 -22.07 18.13
CA PRO A 119 -12.55 -21.54 18.13
C PRO A 119 -12.68 -20.16 17.48
N GLU A 120 -11.65 -19.32 17.56
CA GLU A 120 -11.62 -18.01 16.91
C GLU A 120 -11.63 -18.12 15.37
N ASN A 121 -10.86 -19.06 14.82
CA ASN A 121 -10.78 -19.27 13.36
C ASN A 121 -12.11 -19.83 12.83
N ILE A 122 -12.72 -20.77 13.57
CA ILE A 122 -14.06 -21.28 13.25
C ILE A 122 -15.07 -20.12 13.22
N LYS A 123 -15.07 -19.24 14.23
CA LYS A 123 -15.96 -18.06 14.25
C LYS A 123 -15.74 -17.13 13.05
N LYS A 124 -14.48 -16.89 12.65
CA LYS A 124 -14.15 -16.07 11.47
C LYS A 124 -14.73 -16.68 10.20
N VAL A 125 -14.59 -18.00 10.01
CA VAL A 125 -15.14 -18.74 8.88
C VAL A 125 -16.67 -18.68 8.88
N THR A 126 -17.31 -19.00 10.01
CA THR A 126 -18.78 -18.94 10.14
C THR A 126 -19.33 -17.56 9.78
N ARG A 127 -18.73 -16.48 10.31
CA ARG A 127 -19.12 -15.11 9.98
C ARG A 127 -19.02 -14.81 8.49
N ARG A 128 -17.97 -15.31 7.80
CA ARG A 128 -17.80 -15.13 6.36
C ARG A 128 -18.85 -15.93 5.57
N CYS A 129 -19.14 -17.16 5.95
CA CYS A 129 -20.20 -17.97 5.34
C CYS A 129 -21.57 -17.29 5.44
N GLU A 130 -21.88 -16.66 6.56
CA GLU A 130 -23.16 -15.96 6.77
C GLU A 130 -23.27 -14.67 5.97
N ALA A 131 -22.18 -13.90 5.87
CA ALA A 131 -22.18 -12.58 5.24
C ALA A 131 -21.95 -12.63 3.72
N TYR A 132 -21.09 -13.53 3.25
CA TYR A 132 -20.72 -13.61 1.84
C TYR A 132 -21.82 -14.27 1.01
N ARG A 133 -22.09 -13.71 -0.17
CA ARG A 133 -23.08 -14.23 -1.11
C ARG A 133 -22.37 -14.47 -2.45
N PRO A 134 -21.89 -15.70 -2.72
CA PRO A 134 -21.19 -16.00 -3.95
C PRO A 134 -22.14 -15.89 -5.15
N ARG A 135 -21.66 -15.29 -6.24
CA ARG A 135 -22.36 -15.34 -7.52
C ARG A 135 -22.13 -16.70 -8.16
N LYS A 136 -23.17 -17.54 -8.18
CA LYS A 136 -23.12 -18.84 -8.84
C LYS A 136 -23.15 -18.65 -10.36
N LEU A 137 -22.09 -19.10 -11.05
CA LEU A 137 -21.98 -19.03 -12.51
C LEU A 137 -22.50 -20.30 -13.20
N SER A 138 -22.30 -21.46 -12.57
CA SER A 138 -22.73 -22.77 -13.07
C SER A 138 -23.25 -23.63 -11.92
N GLU A 139 -24.12 -24.60 -12.24
CA GLU A 139 -24.61 -25.57 -11.26
C GLU A 139 -23.55 -26.61 -10.87
N PHE A 140 -23.68 -27.18 -9.67
CA PHE A 140 -22.88 -28.31 -9.25
C PHE A 140 -23.23 -29.56 -10.06
N ARG A 141 -22.23 -30.39 -10.33
CA ARG A 141 -22.39 -31.64 -11.08
C ARG A 141 -22.24 -32.81 -10.14
N ASP A 142 -23.20 -33.72 -10.21
CA ASP A 142 -23.25 -34.85 -9.29
C ASP A 142 -22.04 -35.77 -9.47
N GLY A 143 -21.49 -36.25 -8.36
CA GLY A 143 -20.30 -37.11 -8.33
C GLY A 143 -18.97 -36.45 -8.75
N LYS A 144 -18.92 -35.13 -8.97
CA LYS A 144 -17.68 -34.41 -9.29
C LYS A 144 -16.99 -33.84 -8.05
N LYS A 145 -15.66 -33.76 -8.10
CA LYS A 145 -14.83 -33.23 -7.01
C LYS A 145 -14.76 -31.70 -7.06
N LEU A 146 -14.33 -31.05 -5.98
CA LEU A 146 -14.07 -29.60 -5.98
C LEU A 146 -12.59 -29.35 -6.31
N LEU A 147 -12.34 -28.52 -7.32
CA LEU A 147 -11.03 -27.94 -7.60
C LEU A 147 -11.11 -26.43 -7.38
N VAL A 148 -10.26 -25.92 -6.49
CA VAL A 148 -10.09 -24.49 -6.26
C VAL A 148 -8.74 -24.11 -6.86
N LEU A 149 -8.72 -23.10 -7.72
CA LEU A 149 -7.51 -22.61 -8.38
C LEU A 149 -7.28 -21.17 -7.93
N ASP A 150 -6.07 -20.91 -7.46
CA ASP A 150 -5.58 -19.55 -7.37
C ASP A 150 -5.29 -18.99 -8.78
N LEU A 151 -5.17 -17.67 -8.89
CA LEU A 151 -4.94 -17.00 -10.18
C LEU A 151 -3.45 -16.74 -10.39
N ASP A 152 -2.89 -15.88 -9.55
CA ASP A 152 -1.56 -15.30 -9.70
C ASP A 152 -0.50 -16.38 -9.51
N TYR A 153 0.39 -16.54 -10.50
CA TYR A 153 1.41 -17.59 -10.56
C TYR A 153 0.90 -19.05 -10.55
N THR A 154 -0.40 -19.27 -10.44
CA THR A 154 -1.01 -20.59 -10.57
C THR A 154 -1.46 -20.84 -12.01
N ILE A 155 -2.35 -19.99 -12.54
CA ILE A 155 -2.86 -20.10 -13.92
C ILE A 155 -2.55 -18.88 -14.81
N PHE A 156 -2.18 -17.74 -14.22
CA PHE A 156 -1.79 -16.52 -14.91
C PHE A 156 -0.47 -15.94 -14.39
N ASP A 157 0.34 -15.40 -15.29
CA ASP A 157 1.42 -14.47 -14.94
C ASP A 157 0.85 -13.05 -14.85
N HIS A 158 1.00 -12.41 -13.70
CA HIS A 158 0.47 -11.06 -13.46
C HIS A 158 1.55 -9.97 -13.42
N LEU A 159 2.84 -10.34 -13.50
CA LEU A 159 3.94 -9.38 -13.48
C LEU A 159 4.40 -8.97 -14.88
N THR A 160 4.29 -9.87 -15.86
CA THR A 160 4.73 -9.57 -17.22
C THR A 160 3.75 -8.61 -17.90
N PRO A 161 4.22 -7.49 -18.48
CA PRO A 161 3.38 -6.65 -19.33
C PRO A 161 2.96 -7.41 -20.58
N ALA A 162 1.66 -7.42 -20.88
CA ALA A 162 1.13 -8.08 -22.07
C ALA A 162 0.02 -7.25 -22.73
N GLU A 163 -0.14 -7.46 -24.03
CA GLU A 163 -1.18 -6.80 -24.85
C GLU A 163 -2.52 -7.54 -24.77
N SER A 164 -2.53 -8.80 -24.30
CA SER A 164 -3.74 -9.57 -24.09
C SER A 164 -3.60 -10.59 -22.96
N ALA A 165 -4.72 -10.91 -22.31
CA ALA A 165 -4.75 -11.94 -21.27
C ALA A 165 -4.23 -13.31 -21.76
N HIS A 166 -4.41 -13.63 -23.05
CA HIS A 166 -3.95 -14.93 -23.58
C HIS A 166 -2.43 -15.09 -23.52
N GLN A 167 -1.67 -14.00 -23.62
CA GLN A 167 -0.21 -14.01 -23.48
C GLN A 167 0.24 -14.25 -22.03
N LEU A 168 -0.63 -13.96 -21.06
CA LEU A 168 -0.38 -14.16 -19.63
C LEU A 168 -0.81 -15.54 -19.13
N ALA A 169 -1.60 -16.27 -19.93
CA ALA A 169 -2.09 -17.58 -19.56
C ALA A 169 -0.92 -18.57 -19.47
N ARG A 170 -0.89 -19.38 -18.40
CA ARG A 170 0.09 -20.45 -18.27
C ARG A 170 -0.04 -21.41 -19.47
N PRO A 171 1.08 -21.90 -20.05
CA PRO A 171 1.02 -22.87 -21.15
C PRO A 171 0.11 -24.06 -20.82
N TYR A 172 -0.73 -24.44 -21.78
CA TYR A 172 -1.72 -25.52 -21.67
C TYR A 172 -2.89 -25.28 -20.69
N LEU A 173 -3.16 -24.02 -20.29
CA LEU A 173 -4.24 -23.71 -19.35
C LEU A 173 -5.61 -24.24 -19.80
N MET A 174 -5.97 -24.09 -21.07
CA MET A 174 -7.28 -24.52 -21.57
C MET A 174 -7.40 -26.04 -21.61
N GLU A 175 -6.36 -26.73 -22.04
CA GLU A 175 -6.29 -28.20 -22.07
C GLU A 175 -6.34 -28.78 -20.66
N PHE A 176 -5.63 -28.15 -19.72
CA PHE A 176 -5.69 -28.47 -18.30
C PHE A 176 -7.11 -28.32 -17.75
N LEU A 177 -7.74 -27.15 -17.90
CA LEU A 177 -9.09 -26.90 -17.39
C LEU A 177 -10.12 -27.83 -18.02
N THR A 178 -10.00 -28.12 -19.32
CA THR A 178 -10.90 -29.05 -20.02
C THR A 178 -10.79 -30.46 -19.45
N ARG A 179 -9.57 -30.94 -19.18
CA ARG A 179 -9.36 -32.27 -18.59
C ARG A 179 -9.77 -32.30 -17.12
N ALA A 180 -9.45 -31.27 -16.36
CA ALA A 180 -9.83 -31.14 -14.96
C ALA A 180 -11.36 -31.17 -14.81
N TYR A 181 -12.08 -30.43 -15.67
CA TYR A 181 -13.53 -30.36 -15.66
C TYR A 181 -14.21 -31.73 -15.83
N VAL A 182 -13.57 -32.73 -16.44
CA VAL A 182 -14.13 -34.08 -16.53
C VAL A 182 -14.26 -34.74 -15.15
N HIS A 183 -13.38 -34.41 -14.20
CA HIS A 183 -13.26 -35.08 -12.90
C HIS A 183 -13.66 -34.20 -11.70
N TYR A 184 -13.47 -32.89 -11.83
CA TYR A 184 -13.78 -31.85 -10.84
C TYR A 184 -14.84 -30.92 -11.42
#